data_AF-A0A4R2C4G3-F1
#
_entry.id   AF-A0A4R2C4G3-F1
#
_cell.length_a   1.000
_cell.length_b   1.000
_cell.length_c   1.000
_cell.angle_alpha   90.00
_cell.angle_beta   90.00
_cell.angle_gamma   90.00
#
_symmetry.space_group_name_H-M   'P 1'
#
loop_
_entity.id
_entity.type
_entity.pdbx_description
1 polymer ?
#
loop_
_entity_poly.entity_id
_entity_poly.type
_entity_poly.pdbx_seq_one_letter_code
_entity_poly.pdbx_strand_id
1 'polypeptide(L)'
;MRAYRSEVPWWVLAVIGGVPFGVAMGLSTKLDGSSWTEAGVGALVTGIPFGLAMGWWSANWQTGMKEAEGDLPTDKVEVAHQAAAGGPVPVDAEIRSAALSIASVQLGQFAGKTRRLSIVMMVLLWITSVVGAVADSLWALVPALFFGVMLFWQWYLPRQIRRRISVLSGATTASAD
;
A
#
# COMPACT_ATOMS: atom_id res chain seq x y z
N MET A 1 20.04 19.99 -9.32
CA MET A 1 19.37 20.37 -8.05
C MET A 1 18.62 19.14 -7.57
N ARG A 2 19.03 18.51 -6.46
CA ARG A 2 18.27 17.39 -5.85
C ARG A 2 16.91 17.96 -5.43
N ALA A 3 15.83 17.59 -6.12
CA ALA A 3 14.51 17.89 -5.61
C ALA A 3 14.37 17.11 -4.30
N TYR A 4 14.32 17.84 -3.20
CA TYR A 4 14.07 17.33 -1.86
C TYR A 4 12.70 16.65 -1.93
N ARG A 5 12.65 15.34 -2.16
CA ARG A 5 11.54 14.53 -1.67
C ARG A 5 11.64 14.71 -0.17
N SER A 6 10.90 15.67 0.39
CA SER A 6 10.85 15.89 1.82
C SER A 6 10.55 14.53 2.44
N GLU A 7 11.51 14.00 3.19
CA GLU A 7 11.33 12.76 3.91
C GLU A 7 10.22 13.05 4.92
N VAL A 8 8.99 12.75 4.53
CA VAL A 8 7.83 13.01 5.38
C VAL A 8 8.10 12.22 6.65
N PRO A 9 8.24 12.90 7.81
CA PRO A 9 8.59 12.21 9.03
C PRO A 9 7.58 11.09 9.29
N TRP A 10 8.05 9.94 9.76
CA TRP A 10 7.20 8.76 9.95
C TRP A 10 5.98 9.04 10.85
N TRP A 11 6.12 9.97 11.80
CA TRP A 11 5.02 10.41 12.67
C TRP A 11 3.93 11.17 11.92
N VAL A 12 4.27 11.91 10.85
CA VAL A 12 3.28 12.58 9.99
C VAL A 12 2.46 11.52 9.24
N LEU A 13 3.11 10.48 8.71
CA LEU A 13 2.42 9.35 8.08
C LEU A 13 1.52 8.61 9.08
N ALA A 14 1.97 8.49 10.33
CA ALA A 14 1.19 7.92 11.41
C ALA A 14 -0.07 8.73 11.70
N VAL A 15 0.03 10.06 11.73
CA VAL A 15 -1.13 10.95 11.93
C VAL A 15 -2.08 10.89 10.73
N ILE A 16 -1.56 10.94 9.50
CA ILE A 16 -2.35 10.88 8.26
C ILE A 16 -3.14 9.57 8.17
N GLY A 17 -2.55 8.43 8.56
CA GLY A 17 -3.25 7.15 8.59
C GLY A 17 -4.15 6.97 9.80
N GLY A 18 -3.69 7.39 10.99
CA GLY A 18 -4.34 7.13 12.27
C GLY A 18 -5.58 7.98 12.53
N VAL A 19 -5.57 9.26 12.16
CA VAL A 19 -6.68 10.18 12.43
C VAL A 19 -7.95 9.79 11.66
N PRO A 20 -7.93 9.60 10.33
CA PRO A 20 -9.12 9.19 9.59
C PRO A 20 -9.65 7.84 10.07
N PHE A 21 -8.75 6.90 10.38
CA PHE A 21 -9.13 5.59 10.91
C PHE A 21 -9.77 5.68 12.29
N GLY A 22 -9.17 6.44 13.22
CA GLY A 22 -9.73 6.67 14.55
C GLY A 22 -11.10 7.35 14.48
N VAL A 23 -11.27 8.36 13.62
CA VAL A 23 -12.56 9.02 13.38
C VAL A 23 -13.59 8.04 12.85
N ALA A 24 -13.24 7.22 11.85
CA ALA A 24 -14.14 6.21 11.30
C ALA A 24 -14.57 5.19 12.36
N MET A 25 -13.64 4.71 13.20
CA MET A 25 -13.94 3.78 14.28
C MET A 25 -14.81 4.42 15.37
N GLY A 26 -14.51 5.65 15.78
CA GLY A 26 -15.33 6.37 16.76
C GLY A 26 -16.75 6.63 16.26
N LEU A 27 -16.90 6.99 14.99
CA LEU A 27 -18.22 7.13 14.36
C LEU A 27 -18.97 5.81 14.32
N SER A 28 -18.31 4.70 13.96
CA SER A 28 -18.92 3.37 14.00
C SER A 28 -19.44 3.03 15.39
N THR A 29 -18.61 3.21 16.43
CA THR A 29 -19.02 2.99 17.83
C THR A 29 -20.18 3.90 18.22
N LYS A 30 -20.19 5.16 17.79
CA LYS A 30 -21.30 6.09 18.06
C LYS A 30 -22.61 5.65 17.41
N LEU A 31 -22.55 5.09 16.20
CA LEU A 31 -23.70 4.59 15.44
C LEU A 31 -24.33 3.36 16.09
N ASP A 32 -23.54 2.56 16.81
CA ASP A 32 -24.03 1.42 17.61
C ASP A 32 -24.76 1.84 18.91
N GLY A 33 -24.98 3.14 19.10
CA GLY A 33 -25.71 3.69 20.24
C GLY A 33 -24.85 4.06 21.45
N SER A 34 -23.53 3.83 21.40
CA SER A 34 -22.60 4.19 22.48
C SER A 34 -22.55 5.69 22.79
N SER A 35 -22.05 6.02 23.97
CA SER A 35 -21.84 7.41 24.39
C SER A 35 -20.72 8.09 23.58
N TRP A 36 -20.71 9.42 23.53
CA TRP A 36 -19.62 10.18 22.91
C TRP A 36 -18.26 9.92 23.58
N THR A 37 -18.26 9.65 24.89
CA THR A 37 -17.05 9.28 25.63
C THR A 37 -16.51 7.93 25.16
N GLU A 38 -17.36 6.91 25.06
CA GLU A 38 -16.96 5.59 24.55
C GLU A 38 -16.47 5.64 23.11
N ALA A 39 -17.15 6.41 22.25
CA ALA A 39 -16.71 6.65 20.88
C ALA A 39 -15.33 7.34 20.81
N GLY A 40 -15.10 8.34 21.67
CA GLY A 40 -13.80 9.03 21.77
C GLY A 40 -12.68 8.10 22.26
N VAL A 41 -12.96 7.28 23.28
CA VAL A 41 -12.00 6.28 23.77
C VAL A 41 -11.71 5.23 22.69
N GLY A 42 -12.74 4.71 22.03
CA GLY A 42 -12.60 3.77 20.91
C GLY A 42 -11.73 4.33 19.80
N ALA A 43 -12.00 5.57 19.37
CA ALA A 43 -11.22 6.27 18.36
C ALA A 43 -9.72 6.39 18.72
N LEU A 44 -9.41 6.71 19.98
CA LEU A 44 -8.03 6.83 20.44
C LEU A 44 -7.33 5.47 20.55
N VAL A 45 -8.02 4.49 21.14
CA VAL A 45 -7.49 3.14 21.36
C VAL A 45 -7.21 2.41 20.05
N THR A 46 -8.02 2.63 19.01
CA THR A 46 -7.78 2.02 17.70
C THR A 46 -6.94 2.89 16.79
N GLY A 47 -7.15 4.21 16.81
CA GLY A 47 -6.51 5.18 15.92
C GLY A 47 -5.01 5.33 16.15
N ILE A 48 -4.58 5.43 17.41
CA ILE A 48 -3.15 5.65 17.73
C ILE A 48 -2.30 4.42 17.33
N PRO A 49 -2.62 3.18 17.75
CA PRO A 49 -1.80 2.02 17.38
C PRO A 49 -1.82 1.78 15.87
N PHE A 50 -2.97 1.97 15.21
CA PHE A 50 -3.06 1.86 13.76
C PHE A 50 -2.18 2.89 13.05
N GLY A 51 -2.25 4.15 13.47
CA GLY A 51 -1.41 5.22 12.95
C GLY A 51 0.07 4.89 13.11
N LEU A 52 0.51 4.52 14.31
CA LEU A 52 1.91 4.16 14.57
C LEU A 52 2.37 2.98 13.69
N ALA A 53 1.55 1.93 13.56
CA ALA A 53 1.86 0.78 12.71
C ALA A 53 1.99 1.18 11.23
N MET A 54 1.06 2.00 10.72
CA MET A 54 1.09 2.50 9.35
C MET A 54 2.26 3.44 9.08
N GLY A 55 2.59 4.32 10.04
CA GLY A 55 3.73 5.22 9.93
C GLY A 55 5.06 4.47 9.91
N TRP A 56 5.24 3.50 10.80
CA TRP A 56 6.42 2.63 10.83
C TRP A 56 6.55 1.80 9.55
N TRP A 57 5.45 1.17 9.10
CA TRP A 57 5.42 0.42 7.84
C TRP A 57 5.82 1.30 6.66
N SER A 58 5.23 2.50 6.57
CA SER A 58 5.48 3.43 5.46
C SER A 58 6.91 3.96 5.46
N ALA A 59 7.49 4.21 6.64
CA ALA A 59 8.88 4.61 6.77
C ALA A 59 9.83 3.50 6.28
N ASN A 60 9.63 2.26 6.74
CA ASN A 60 10.43 1.12 6.28
C ASN A 60 10.31 0.90 4.77
N TRP A 61 9.11 1.09 4.22
CA TRP A 61 8.88 1.02 2.78
C TRP A 61 9.63 2.11 2.02
N GLN A 62 9.61 3.36 2.51
CA GLN A 62 10.34 4.45 1.89
C GLN A 62 11.85 4.20 1.91
N THR A 63 12.39 3.65 3.00
CA THR A 63 13.80 3.28 3.09
C THR A 63 14.17 2.22 2.05
N GLY A 64 13.41 1.11 1.99
CA GLY A 64 13.65 0.06 1.00
C GLY A 64 13.48 0.55 -0.45
N MET A 65 12.60 1.52 -0.69
CA MET A 65 12.44 2.12 -2.02
C MET A 65 13.63 3.00 -2.41
N LYS A 66 14.17 3.80 -1.48
CA LYS A 66 15.39 4.60 -1.72
C LYS A 66 16.60 3.73 -2.02
N GLU A 67 16.75 2.63 -1.29
CA GLU A 67 17.79 1.64 -1.57
C GLU A 67 17.66 1.06 -2.98
N ALA A 68 16.42 0.84 -3.46
CA ALA A 68 16.15 0.35 -4.81
C ALA A 68 16.39 1.40 -5.91
N GLU A 69 16.17 2.69 -5.61
CA GLU A 69 16.43 3.82 -6.50
C GLU A 69 17.93 4.03 -6.75
N GLY A 70 18.79 3.74 -5.77
CA GLY A 70 20.25 3.90 -5.87
C GLY A 70 20.67 5.38 -6.03
N ASP A 71 21.84 5.60 -6.64
CA ASP A 71 22.43 6.94 -6.85
C ASP A 71 21.90 7.68 -8.11
N LEU A 72 20.72 7.31 -8.59
CA LEU A 72 20.14 7.92 -9.78
C LEU A 72 19.83 9.42 -9.59
N PRO A 73 20.08 10.26 -10.61
CA PRO A 73 19.56 11.62 -10.67
C PRO A 73 18.03 11.65 -10.52
N THR A 74 17.49 12.67 -9.84
CA THR A 74 16.05 12.73 -9.49
C THR A 74 15.11 12.68 -10.71
N ASP A 75 15.53 13.25 -11.83
CA ASP A 75 14.85 13.19 -13.12
C ASP A 75 14.77 11.77 -13.68
N LYS A 76 15.85 10.97 -13.52
CA LYS A 76 15.86 9.56 -13.92
C LYS A 76 15.06 8.67 -12.94
N VAL A 77 14.98 9.04 -11.66
CA VAL A 77 14.20 8.31 -10.65
C VAL A 77 12.71 8.29 -11.01
N GLU A 78 12.15 9.42 -11.42
CA GLU A 78 10.73 9.49 -11.80
C GLU A 78 10.43 8.61 -13.02
N VAL A 79 11.32 8.62 -14.02
CA VAL A 79 11.22 7.75 -15.19
C VAL A 79 11.34 6.28 -14.80
N ALA A 80 12.23 5.93 -13.86
CA ALA A 80 12.36 4.57 -13.35
C ALA A 80 11.09 4.11 -12.61
N HIS A 81 10.47 4.96 -11.80
CA HIS A 81 9.17 4.67 -11.14
C HIS A 81 8.05 4.49 -12.16
N GLN A 82 7.96 5.38 -13.14
CA GLN A 82 6.96 5.28 -14.20
C GLN A 82 7.15 3.98 -14.99
N ALA A 83 8.39 3.64 -15.33
CA ALA A 83 8.73 2.39 -15.99
C ALA A 83 8.42 1.17 -15.12
N ALA A 84 8.60 1.23 -13.80
CA ALA A 84 8.25 0.15 -12.88
C ALA A 84 6.73 -0.03 -12.76
N ALA A 85 5.95 1.06 -12.77
CA ALA A 85 4.49 1.05 -12.65
C ALA A 85 3.74 0.60 -13.92
N GLY A 86 4.44 0.47 -15.05
CA GLY A 86 3.86 0.02 -16.32
C GLY A 86 3.98 1.01 -17.49
N GLY A 87 4.78 2.05 -17.35
CA GLY A 87 5.08 3.01 -18.42
C GLY A 87 5.88 2.42 -19.60
N PRO A 88 6.41 3.25 -20.52
CA PRO A 88 7.29 2.77 -21.59
C PRO A 88 8.56 2.11 -21.04
N VAL A 89 9.19 1.22 -21.81
CA VAL A 89 10.47 0.59 -21.43
C VAL A 89 11.62 1.56 -21.75
N PRO A 90 12.44 1.95 -20.76
CA PRO A 90 13.56 2.87 -21.00
C PRO A 90 14.63 2.26 -21.90
N VAL A 91 15.17 3.07 -22.81
CA VAL A 91 16.33 2.70 -23.65
C VAL A 91 17.61 2.66 -22.81
N ASP A 92 17.77 3.61 -21.89
CA ASP A 92 18.91 3.69 -20.96
C ASP A 92 18.94 2.46 -20.03
N ALA A 93 20.07 1.74 -20.03
CA ALA A 93 20.29 0.55 -19.23
C ALA A 93 20.29 0.83 -17.72
N GLU A 94 20.75 2.00 -17.29
CA GLU A 94 20.76 2.41 -15.87
C GLU A 94 19.33 2.63 -15.35
N ILE A 95 18.49 3.31 -16.13
CA ILE A 95 17.09 3.55 -15.76
C ILE A 95 16.32 2.21 -15.75
N ARG A 96 16.63 1.32 -16.69
CA ARG A 96 16.00 0.00 -16.77
C ARG A 96 16.37 -0.89 -15.59
N SER A 97 17.64 -0.91 -15.17
CA SER A 97 18.08 -1.70 -14.02
C SER A 97 17.45 -1.21 -12.71
N ALA A 98 17.36 0.10 -12.51
CA ALA A 98 16.65 0.68 -11.37
C ALA A 98 15.15 0.43 -11.39
N ALA A 99 14.49 0.53 -12.56
CA ALA A 99 13.08 0.19 -12.70
C ALA A 99 12.81 -1.29 -12.33
N LEU A 100 13.73 -2.19 -12.69
CA LEU A 100 13.67 -3.60 -12.30
C LEU A 100 13.86 -3.79 -10.80
N SER A 101 14.83 -3.08 -10.19
CA SER A 101 15.06 -3.08 -8.74
C SER A 101 13.82 -2.61 -7.97
N ILE A 102 13.26 -1.46 -8.36
CA ILE A 102 12.02 -0.90 -7.80
C ILE A 102 10.87 -1.91 -7.92
N ALA A 103 10.63 -2.46 -9.11
CA ALA A 103 9.58 -3.45 -9.31
C ALA A 103 9.79 -4.73 -8.47
N SER A 104 11.04 -5.14 -8.25
CA SER A 104 11.38 -6.30 -7.44
C SER A 104 11.13 -6.07 -5.95
N VAL A 105 11.51 -4.90 -5.43
CA VAL A 105 11.19 -4.48 -4.06
C VAL A 105 9.68 -4.39 -3.85
N GLN A 106 8.95 -3.86 -4.85
CA GLN A 106 7.49 -3.87 -4.82
C GLN A 106 6.90 -5.27 -4.77
N LEU A 107 7.42 -6.20 -5.59
CA LEU A 107 6.97 -7.58 -5.56
C LEU A 107 7.28 -8.27 -4.23
N GLY A 108 8.43 -7.97 -3.62
CA GLY A 108 8.87 -8.51 -2.33
C GLY A 108 7.86 -8.25 -1.22
N GLN A 109 7.25 -7.06 -1.19
CA GLN A 109 6.17 -6.76 -0.23
C GLN A 109 4.95 -7.65 -0.39
N PHE A 110 4.61 -8.00 -1.62
CA PHE A 110 3.48 -8.88 -1.92
C PHE A 110 3.86 -10.37 -1.93
N ALA A 111 5.09 -10.75 -1.60
CA ALA A 111 5.55 -12.15 -1.67
C ALA A 111 5.78 -12.80 -0.29
N GLY A 112 5.68 -12.05 0.81
CA GLY A 112 6.02 -12.53 2.15
C GLY A 112 5.02 -13.48 2.82
N LYS A 113 5.46 -14.15 3.89
CA LYS A 113 4.62 -15.02 4.76
C LYS A 113 3.41 -14.28 5.34
N THR A 114 3.56 -12.99 5.61
CA THR A 114 2.50 -12.10 6.11
C THR A 114 1.37 -11.88 5.12
N ARG A 115 1.61 -12.06 3.81
CA ARG A 115 0.54 -11.92 2.80
C ARG A 115 -0.58 -12.92 3.00
N ARG A 116 -0.27 -14.19 3.29
CA ARG A 116 -1.31 -15.21 3.50
C ARG A 116 -2.18 -14.85 4.69
N LEU A 117 -1.56 -14.43 5.79
CA LEU A 117 -2.29 -13.98 6.98
C LEU A 117 -3.15 -12.74 6.68
N SER A 118 -2.60 -11.76 5.97
CA SER A 118 -3.33 -10.56 5.55
C SER A 118 -4.52 -10.89 4.64
N ILE A 119 -4.35 -11.77 3.64
CA ILE A 119 -5.45 -12.23 2.78
C ILE A 119 -6.52 -12.91 3.61
N VAL A 120 -6.16 -13.86 4.47
CA VAL A 120 -7.12 -14.60 5.31
C VAL A 120 -7.90 -13.65 6.20
N MET A 121 -7.22 -12.72 6.86
CA MET A 121 -7.87 -11.72 7.71
C MET A 121 -8.80 -10.80 6.91
N MET A 122 -8.38 -10.37 5.72
CA MET A 122 -9.17 -9.48 4.87
C MET A 122 -10.38 -10.20 4.23
N VAL A 123 -10.26 -11.49 3.91
CA VAL A 123 -11.40 -12.34 3.51
C VAL A 123 -12.39 -12.51 4.66
N LEU A 124 -11.89 -12.73 5.88
CA LEU A 124 -12.76 -12.85 7.05
C LEU A 124 -13.53 -11.55 7.31
N LEU A 125 -12.85 -10.40 7.28
CA LEU A 125 -13.49 -9.08 7.41
C LEU A 125 -14.49 -8.79 6.28
N TRP A 126 -14.19 -9.25 5.06
CA TRP A 126 -15.11 -9.13 3.94
C TRP A 126 -16.38 -9.97 4.16
N ILE A 127 -16.24 -11.24 4.55
CA ILE A 127 -17.38 -12.14 4.83
C ILE A 127 -18.25 -11.57 5.95
N THR A 128 -17.66 -11.12 7.06
CA THR A 128 -18.44 -10.55 8.17
C THR A 128 -19.19 -9.29 7.75
N SER A 129 -18.57 -8.44 6.91
CA SER A 129 -19.22 -7.25 6.35
C SER A 129 -20.40 -7.61 5.44
N VAL A 130 -20.25 -8.64 4.59
CA VAL A 130 -21.33 -9.14 3.71
C VAL A 130 -22.47 -9.73 4.52
N VAL A 131 -22.18 -10.53 5.55
CA VAL A 131 -23.21 -11.11 6.44
C VAL A 131 -23.98 -9.99 7.16
N GLY A 132 -23.29 -8.98 7.69
CA GLY A 132 -23.93 -7.82 8.31
C GLY A 132 -24.80 -7.02 7.33
N ALA A 133 -24.38 -6.91 6.08
CA ALA A 133 -25.14 -6.22 5.03
C ALA A 133 -26.45 -6.93 4.66
N VAL A 134 -26.43 -8.27 4.66
CA VAL A 134 -27.63 -9.07 4.39
C VAL A 134 -28.59 -9.07 5.58
N ALA A 135 -28.08 -9.00 6.80
CA ALA A 135 -28.89 -9.10 8.01
C ALA A 135 -29.65 -7.82 8.36
N ASP A 136 -28.96 -6.67 8.44
CA ASP A 136 -29.52 -5.51 9.16
C ASP A 136 -29.35 -4.16 8.45
N SER A 137 -28.37 -3.98 7.56
CA SER A 137 -28.07 -2.63 7.05
C SER A 137 -27.36 -2.58 5.71
N LEU A 138 -27.95 -1.84 4.76
CA LEU A 138 -27.31 -1.48 3.48
C LEU A 138 -25.97 -0.75 3.68
N TRP A 139 -25.74 -0.10 4.82
CA TRP A 139 -24.47 0.58 5.11
C TRP A 139 -23.30 -0.37 5.28
N ALA A 140 -23.54 -1.64 5.64
CA ALA A 140 -22.49 -2.65 5.70
C ALA A 140 -21.98 -3.07 4.31
N LEU A 141 -22.62 -2.64 3.22
CA LEU A 141 -22.07 -2.77 1.86
C LEU A 141 -20.83 -1.92 1.64
N VAL A 142 -20.68 -0.79 2.34
CA VAL A 142 -19.51 0.09 2.21
C VAL A 142 -18.21 -0.63 2.61
N PRO A 143 -18.09 -1.19 3.84
CA PRO A 143 -16.90 -1.95 4.21
C PRO A 143 -16.75 -3.22 3.36
N ALA A 144 -17.85 -3.88 2.96
CA ALA A 144 -17.78 -5.04 2.07
C ALA A 144 -17.16 -4.68 0.70
N LEU A 145 -17.58 -3.56 0.10
CA LEU A 145 -17.00 -3.09 -1.16
C LEU A 145 -15.53 -2.72 -0.98
N PHE A 146 -15.19 -2.00 0.09
CA PHE A 146 -13.82 -1.61 0.40
C PHE A 146 -12.88 -2.82 0.52
N PHE A 147 -13.24 -3.82 1.33
CA PHE A 147 -12.42 -5.03 1.48
C PHE A 147 -12.38 -5.87 0.20
N GLY A 148 -13.48 -5.92 -0.56
CA GLY A 148 -13.53 -6.59 -1.86
C GLY A 148 -12.54 -5.98 -2.87
N VAL A 149 -12.50 -4.65 -2.96
CA VAL A 149 -11.54 -3.90 -3.79
C VAL A 149 -10.11 -4.15 -3.32
N MET A 150 -9.83 -4.10 -2.01
CA MET A 150 -8.49 -4.38 -1.49
C MET A 150 -8.03 -5.82 -1.78
N LEU A 151 -8.92 -6.80 -1.67
CA LEU A 151 -8.64 -8.21 -1.99
C LEU A 151 -8.31 -8.37 -3.48
N PHE A 152 -9.12 -7.75 -4.35
CA PHE A 152 -8.85 -7.71 -5.78
C PHE A 152 -7.47 -7.12 -6.06
N TRP A 153 -7.15 -5.99 -5.41
CA TRP A 153 -5.86 -5.31 -5.56
C TRP A 153 -4.67 -6.18 -5.11
N GLN A 154 -4.79 -6.89 -3.98
CA GLN A 154 -3.77 -7.82 -3.48
C GLN A 154 -3.51 -9.02 -4.40
N TRP A 155 -4.46 -9.35 -5.27
CA TRP A 155 -4.32 -10.41 -6.26
C TRP A 155 -3.81 -9.89 -7.61
N TYR A 156 -4.31 -8.73 -8.02
CA TYR A 156 -4.00 -8.11 -9.30
C TYR A 156 -2.58 -7.52 -9.35
N LEU A 157 -2.18 -6.73 -8.34
CA LEU A 157 -0.86 -6.07 -8.30
C LEU A 157 0.32 -7.03 -8.47
N PRO A 158 0.48 -8.12 -7.70
CA PRO A 158 1.65 -8.98 -7.83
C PRO A 158 1.73 -9.62 -9.23
N ARG A 159 0.59 -9.87 -9.87
CA ARG A 159 0.58 -10.38 -11.26
C ARG A 159 1.02 -9.33 -12.25
N GLN A 160 0.52 -8.10 -12.10
CA GLN A 160 0.94 -6.98 -12.94
C GLN A 160 2.44 -6.70 -12.79
N ILE A 161 2.95 -6.67 -11.56
CA ILE A 161 4.38 -6.42 -11.28
C ILE A 161 5.25 -7.54 -11.86
N ARG A 162 4.87 -8.81 -11.71
CA ARG A 162 5.60 -9.95 -12.31
C ARG A 162 5.67 -9.85 -13.83
N ARG A 163 4.55 -9.53 -14.49
CA ARG A 163 4.52 -9.31 -15.94
C ARG A 163 5.44 -8.16 -16.33
N ARG A 164 5.48 -7.11 -15.52
CA ARG A 164 6.34 -5.96 -15.80
C ARG A 164 7.83 -6.29 -15.65
N ILE A 165 8.20 -7.04 -14.62
CA ILE A 165 9.58 -7.54 -14.45
C ILE A 165 9.99 -8.36 -15.68
N SER A 166 9.14 -9.27 -16.17
CA SER A 166 9.50 -10.07 -17.37
C SER A 166 9.71 -9.22 -18.63
N VAL A 167 8.94 -8.15 -18.80
CA VAL A 167 9.11 -7.22 -19.93
C VAL A 167 10.41 -6.43 -19.80
N LEU A 168 10.70 -5.91 -18.60
CA LEU A 168 11.93 -5.16 -18.32
C LEU A 168 13.19 -6.05 -18.45
N SER A 169 13.13 -7.30 -17.98
CA SER A 169 14.25 -8.24 -18.06
C SER A 169 14.51 -8.71 -19.49
N GLY A 170 13.45 -8.96 -20.29
CA GLY A 170 13.59 -9.39 -21.68
C GLY A 170 14.15 -8.29 -22.60
N ALA A 171 13.91 -7.01 -22.28
CA ALA A 171 14.54 -5.91 -23.01
C ALA A 171 16.05 -5.81 -22.75
N THR A 172 16.52 -6.18 -21.55
CA THR A 172 17.94 -6.21 -21.20
C THR A 172 18.73 -7.21 -22.02
N THR A 173 18.19 -8.41 -22.25
CA THR A 173 18.86 -9.43 -23.05
C THR A 173 18.99 -9.03 -24.52
N ALA A 174 17.99 -8.35 -25.08
CA ALA A 174 18.01 -7.91 -26.48
C ALA A 174 18.95 -6.73 -26.77
N SER A 175 19.43 -6.00 -25.76
CA SER A 175 20.41 -4.91 -25.93
C SER A 175 21.86 -5.35 -25.73
N ALA A 176 22.10 -6.60 -25.31
CA ALA A 176 23.42 -7.15 -25.06
C ALA A 176 23.96 -7.99 -26.25
N ASP A 177 23.09 -8.33 -27.20
CA ASP A 177 23.40 -8.98 -28.48
C ASP A 177 23.54 -7.93 -29.60
#